data_AF-A0A4R1HDB5-F1
#
_entry.id   AF-A0A4R1HDB5-F1
#
_cell.length_a   1.000
_cell.length_b   1.000
_cell.length_c   1.000
_cell.angle_alpha   90.00
_cell.angle_beta   90.00
_cell.angle_gamma   90.00
#
_symmetry.space_group_name_H-M   'P 1'
#
loop_
_entity.id
_entity.type
_entity.pdbx_description
1 polymer ?
#
loop_
_entity_poly.entity_id
_entity_poly.type
_entity_poly.pdbx_seq_one_letter_code
_entity_poly.pdbx_strand_id
1 'polypeptide(L)'
;MHRLMENIERYLMSCRELTAFCSQNGWIDNKSLYYEIIEQNDHHVIALVQFEEILMEGSGSLAGRVPCQGRLRLTLDRYGEVRAAELL
;
A
#
# COMPACT_ATOMS: atom_id res chain seq x y z
N MET A 1 -8.83 18.08 3.19
CA MET A 1 -8.83 16.73 2.58
C MET A 1 -7.62 16.48 1.69
N HIS A 2 -7.24 17.39 0.78
CA HIS A 2 -6.12 17.18 -0.15
C HIS A 2 -4.80 16.73 0.52
N ARG A 3 -4.36 17.43 1.58
CA ARG A 3 -3.11 17.09 2.29
C ARG A 3 -3.09 15.72 2.96
N LEU A 4 -4.24 15.25 3.47
CA LEU A 4 -4.34 13.92 4.07
C LEU A 4 -4.16 12.83 3.00
N MET A 5 -4.79 13.01 1.83
CA MET A 5 -4.64 12.08 0.71
C MET A 5 -3.18 12.04 0.21
N GLU A 6 -2.52 13.20 0.10
CA GLU A 6 -1.10 13.26 -0.25
C GLU A 6 -0.20 12.53 0.77
N ASN A 7 -0.50 12.66 2.07
CA ASN A 7 0.25 12.00 3.13
C ASN A 7 0.06 10.47 3.09
N ILE A 8 -1.18 10.01 2.86
CA ILE A 8 -1.50 8.59 2.72
C ILE A 8 -0.82 8.02 1.47
N GLU A 9 -0.93 8.69 0.33
CA GLU A 9 -0.32 8.25 -0.92
C GLU A 9 1.21 8.13 -0.79
N ARG A 10 1.85 9.17 -0.24
CA ARG A 10 3.30 9.16 0.02
C ARG A 10 3.71 8.03 0.94
N TYR A 11 2.92 7.76 1.98
CA TYR A 11 3.18 6.66 2.89
C TYR A 11 3.06 5.32 2.17
N LEU A 12 1.95 5.07 1.45
CA LEU A 12 1.69 3.81 0.75
C LEU A 12 2.77 3.48 -0.30
N MET A 13 3.30 4.47 -1.03
CA MET A 13 4.40 4.26 -1.99
C MET A 13 5.71 3.76 -1.36
N SER A 14 5.86 3.87 -0.04
CA SER A 14 7.04 3.43 0.72
C SER A 14 6.72 2.41 1.81
N CYS A 15 5.46 1.98 1.89
CA CYS A 15 4.91 1.11 2.93
C CYS A 15 5.40 -0.32 2.75
N ARG A 16 6.21 -0.80 3.70
CA ARG A 16 6.79 -2.15 3.65
C ARG A 16 5.75 -3.21 3.98
N GLU A 17 4.75 -2.85 4.76
CA GLU A 17 3.65 -3.71 5.19
C GLU A 17 2.84 -4.23 3.99
N LEU A 18 2.84 -3.51 2.86
CA LEU A 18 2.23 -3.97 1.61
C LEU A 18 2.85 -5.27 1.09
N THR A 19 4.12 -5.56 1.39
CA THR A 19 4.76 -6.80 0.91
C THR A 19 4.15 -8.04 1.53
N ALA A 20 3.44 -7.92 2.66
CA ALA A 20 2.72 -9.04 3.25
C ALA A 20 1.47 -9.45 2.44
N PHE A 21 1.02 -8.63 1.46
CA PHE A 21 0.02 -9.03 0.47
C PHE A 21 0.63 -9.68 -0.78
N CYS A 22 1.96 -9.69 -0.92
CA CYS A 22 2.64 -10.40 -2.01
C CYS A 22 2.53 -11.91 -1.81
N SER A 23 2.29 -12.63 -2.91
CA SER A 23 2.11 -14.08 -2.90
C SER A 23 3.42 -14.85 -3.03
N GLN A 24 4.41 -14.25 -3.69
CA GLN A 24 5.63 -14.92 -4.13
C GLN A 24 6.89 -14.12 -3.77
N ASN A 25 6.77 -13.20 -2.81
CA ASN A 25 7.86 -12.30 -2.38
C ASN A 25 8.49 -11.52 -3.54
N GLY A 26 7.67 -11.17 -4.54
CA GLY A 26 8.02 -10.29 -5.64
C GLY A 26 8.07 -8.82 -5.21
N TRP A 27 8.16 -7.95 -6.21
CA TRP A 27 8.36 -6.52 -6.03
C TRP A 27 7.07 -5.78 -6.26
N ILE A 28 6.73 -4.81 -5.42
CA ILE A 28 5.53 -3.99 -5.60
C ILE A 28 5.77 -3.04 -6.79
N ASP A 29 4.90 -3.09 -7.80
CA ASP A 29 4.88 -2.08 -8.85
C ASP A 29 4.12 -0.83 -8.38
N ASN A 30 4.85 0.16 -7.88
CA ASN A 30 4.27 1.44 -7.43
C ASN A 30 3.46 2.16 -8.52
N LYS A 31 3.68 1.89 -9.81
CA LYS A 31 2.87 2.49 -10.89
C LYS A 31 1.47 1.90 -10.98
N SER A 32 1.29 0.69 -10.46
CA SER A 32 0.01 -0.01 -10.40
C SER A 32 -0.71 0.17 -9.07
N LEU A 33 -0.05 0.82 -8.08
CA LEU A 33 -0.60 1.00 -6.75
C LEU A 33 -1.81 1.92 -6.80
N TYR A 34 -2.95 1.36 -6.44
CA TYR A 34 -4.22 2.04 -6.27
C TYR A 34 -4.69 1.86 -4.82
N TYR A 35 -5.40 2.87 -4.30
CA TYR A 35 -6.02 2.78 -2.99
C TYR A 35 -7.37 3.49 -2.95
N GLU A 36 -8.24 2.98 -2.10
CA GLU A 36 -9.55 3.56 -1.77
C GLU A 36 -9.69 3.66 -0.26
N ILE A 37 -10.13 4.83 0.22
CA ILE A 37 -10.43 5.04 1.64
C ILE A 37 -11.85 4.54 1.91
N ILE A 38 -11.97 3.44 2.64
CA ILE A 38 -13.27 2.80 2.93
C ILE A 38 -13.80 3.17 4.32
N GLU A 39 -12.93 3.62 5.23
CA GLU A 39 -13.32 4.16 6.54
C GLU A 39 -12.34 5.25 6.96
N GLN A 40 -12.83 6.32 7.60
CA GLN A 40 -12.00 7.39 8.14
C GLN A 40 -12.59 7.95 9.43
N ASN A 41 -11.73 8.19 10.41
CA ASN A 41 -12.03 9.05 11.56
C ASN A 41 -10.80 9.92 11.93
N ASP A 42 -10.85 10.56 13.11
CA ASP A 42 -9.82 11.49 13.57
C ASP A 42 -8.45 10.86 13.89
N HIS A 43 -8.40 9.53 14.08
CA HIS A 43 -7.20 8.81 14.50
C HIS A 43 -6.77 7.70 13.55
N HIS A 44 -7.68 7.20 12.72
CA HIS A 44 -7.41 6.11 11.81
C HIS A 44 -8.10 6.25 10.47
N VAL A 45 -7.49 5.61 9.48
CA VAL A 45 -7.99 5.45 8.13
C VAL A 45 -7.89 3.97 7.78
N ILE A 46 -8.95 3.42 7.19
CA ILE A 46 -8.89 2.10 6.56
C ILE A 46 -8.82 2.31 5.05
N ALA A 47 -7.72 1.82 4.46
CA ALA A 47 -7.49 1.84 3.03
C ALA A 47 -7.60 0.42 2.46
N LEU A 48 -8.42 0.25 1.42
CA LEU A 48 -8.31 -0.88 0.51
C LEU A 48 -7.18 -0.56 -0.48
N VAL A 49 -6.21 -1.45 -0.62
CA VAL A 49 -5.05 -1.28 -1.50
C VAL A 49 -5.04 -2.37 -2.56
N GLN A 50 -4.63 -2.00 -3.77
CA GLN A 50 -4.50 -2.90 -4.92
C GLN A 50 -3.21 -2.55 -5.67
N PHE A 51 -2.45 -3.54 -6.09
CA PHE A 51 -1.23 -3.34 -6.88
C PHE A 51 -0.85 -4.64 -7.61
N GLU A 52 0.12 -4.55 -8.52
CA GLU A 52 0.74 -5.70 -9.17
C GLU A 52 2.08 -6.02 -8.49
N GLU A 53 2.23 -7.28 -8.08
CA GLU A 53 3.50 -7.89 -7.70
C GLU A 53 4.25 -8.29 -8.98
N ILE A 54 5.41 -7.69 -9.23
CA ILE A 54 6.33 -8.02 -10.31
C ILE A 54 7.22 -9.19 -9.88
N LEU A 55 7.20 -10.25 -10.68
CA LEU A 55 8.09 -11.39 -10.55
C LEU A 55 9.21 -11.27 -11.58
N MET A 56 10.45 -11.40 -11.12
CA MET A 56 11.64 -11.37 -11.97
C MET A 56 12.27 -12.75 -12.05
N GLU A 57 12.65 -13.18 -13.24
CA GLU A 57 13.49 -14.35 -13.42
C GLU A 57 14.91 -14.08 -12.93
N GLY A 58 15.66 -15.13 -12.58
CA GLY A 58 17.06 -15.02 -12.16
C GLY A 58 17.99 -14.40 -13.22
N SER A 59 17.54 -14.32 -14.48
CA SER A 59 18.20 -13.61 -15.58
C SER A 59 17.99 -12.09 -15.57
N GLY A 60 17.13 -11.57 -14.69
CA GLY A 60 16.71 -10.17 -14.67
C GLY A 60 15.60 -9.83 -15.67
N SER A 61 14.97 -10.84 -16.28
CA SER A 61 13.81 -10.65 -17.16
C SER A 61 12.49 -10.69 -16.38
N LEU A 62 11.46 -9.99 -16.85
CA LEU A 62 10.13 -10.01 -16.25
C LEU A 62 9.52 -11.42 -16.42
N ALA A 63 9.31 -12.13 -15.32
CA ALA A 63 8.68 -13.45 -15.29
C ALA A 63 7.15 -13.35 -15.32
N GLY A 64 6.59 -12.31 -14.70
CA GLY A 64 5.15 -12.12 -14.63
C GLY A 64 4.71 -10.98 -13.72
N ARG A 65 3.40 -10.76 -13.70
CA ARG A 65 2.71 -9.82 -12.81
C ARG A 65 1.57 -10.56 -12.11
N VAL A 66 1.44 -10.38 -10.80
CA VAL A 66 0.38 -10.98 -9.99
C VAL A 66 -0.44 -9.88 -9.32
N PRO A 67 -1.76 -9.82 -9.49
CA PRO A 67 -2.58 -8.83 -8.79
C PRO A 67 -2.64 -9.16 -7.29
N CYS A 68 -2.31 -8.17 -6.47
CA CYS A 68 -2.36 -8.20 -5.02
C CYS A 68 -3.40 -7.20 -4.52
N GLN A 69 -4.10 -7.56 -3.45
CA GLN A 69 -5.02 -6.67 -2.77
C GLN A 69 -5.07 -6.95 -1.28
N GLY A 70 -5.44 -5.93 -0.51
CA GLY A 70 -5.53 -6.06 0.94
C GLY A 70 -6.12 -4.83 1.60
N ARG A 71 -6.31 -4.91 2.91
CA ARG A 71 -6.78 -3.78 3.71
C ARG A 71 -5.72 -3.40 4.74
N LEU A 72 -5.48 -2.11 4.87
CA LEU A 72 -4.59 -1.55 5.87
C LEU A 72 -5.36 -0.59 6.77
N ARG A 73 -5.15 -0.71 8.07
CA ARG A 73 -5.44 0.36 9.03
C ARG A 73 -4.21 1.24 9.14
N LEU A 74 -4.35 2.51 8.80
CA LEU A 74 -3.34 3.56 8.98
C LEU A 74 -3.70 4.36 10.24
N THR A 75 -2.78 4.44 11.19
CA THR A 75 -2.91 5.32 12.36
C THR A 75 -2.33 6.69 12.05
N LEU A 76 -3.10 7.75 12.29
CA LEU A 76 -2.73 9.13 12.01
C LEU A 76 -2.29 9.85 13.29
N ASP A 77 -1.37 10.81 13.17
CA ASP A 77 -1.13 11.79 14.23
C ASP A 77 -2.03 13.02 14.12
N ARG A 78 -1.87 13.95 15.07
CA ARG A 78 -2.63 15.23 15.12
C ARG A 78 -2.42 16.15 13.91
N TYR A 79 -1.44 15.88 13.06
CA TYR A 79 -1.17 16.62 11.82
C TYR A 79 -1.68 15.88 10.58
N GLY A 80 -2.26 14.68 10.74
CA GLY A 80 -2.69 13.83 9.64
C GLY A 80 -1.54 13.09 8.96
N GLU A 81 -0.40 12.92 9.63
CA GLU A 81 0.70 12.10 9.15
C GLU A 81 0.50 10.65 9.59
N VAL A 82 0.83 9.69 8.72
CA VAL A 82 0.75 8.26 9.05
C VAL A 82 1.87 7.88 10.01
N ARG A 83 1.51 7.29 11.15
CA ARG A 83 2.44 6.83 12.20
C ARG A 83 2.65 5.33 12.23
N ALA A 84 1.63 4.57 11.85
CA ALA A 84 1.66 3.12 11.85
C ALA A 84 0.71 2.57 10.79
N ALA A 85 1.00 1.36 10.31
CA ALA A 85 0.15 0.59 9.43
C ALA A 85 -0.01 -0.84 9.96
N GLU A 86 -1.23 -1.34 9.93
CA GLU A 86 -1.60 -2.69 10.36
C GLU A 86 -2.44 -3.37 9.28
N LEU A 87 -2.16 -4.64 9.01
CA LEU A 87 -2.95 -5.45 8.07
C LEU A 87 -4.29 -5.89 8.71
N LEU A 88 -5.35 -5.96 7.90
CA LEU A 88 -6.71 -6.36 8.30
C LEU A 88 -7.28 -7.53 7.47
#